data_AF-A0A8T7JRH8-F1
#
_entry.id   AF-A0A8T7JRH8-F1
#
_cell.length_a   1.000
_cell.length_b   1.000
_cell.length_c   1.000
_cell.angle_alpha   90.00
_cell.angle_beta   90.00
_cell.angle_gamma   90.00
#
_symmetry.space_group_name_H-M   'P 1'
#
loop_
_entity.id
_entity.type
_entity.pdbx_description
1 polymer ?
#
loop_
_entity_poly.entity_id
_entity_poly.type
_entity_poly.pdbx_seq_one_letter_code
_entity_poly.pdbx_strand_id
1 'polypeptide(L)' 'LQTQDLPPVYEENSCLYIFTRENLQRKKHRIGDKPLMFEIDADEAWDIDEELDFEIADFLMRKRA' A
#
# COMPACT_ATOMS: atom_id res chain seq x y z
N LEU A 1 18.46 -11.45 16.63
CA LEU A 1 17.13 -10.82 16.81
C LEU A 1 16.18 -11.51 15.88
N GLN A 2 15.00 -11.92 16.36
CA GLN A 2 13.98 -12.51 15.51
C GLN A 2 13.20 -11.39 14.81
N THR A 3 12.54 -11.66 13.68
CA THR A 3 11.84 -10.62 12.90
C THR A 3 10.75 -9.91 13.71
N GLN A 4 10.08 -10.63 14.61
CA GLN A 4 9.08 -10.08 15.53
C GLN A 4 9.66 -9.10 16.56
N ASP A 5 10.98 -9.11 16.76
CA ASP A 5 11.66 -8.18 17.67
C ASP A 5 12.12 -6.90 16.96
N LEU A 6 11.99 -6.84 15.62
CA LEU A 6 12.39 -5.70 14.83
C LEU A 6 11.26 -4.65 14.78
N PRO A 7 11.60 -3.35 14.65
CA PRO A 7 10.61 -2.33 14.33
C PRO A 7 9.83 -2.71 13.07
N PRO A 8 8.52 -2.38 13.00
CA PRO A 8 7.71 -2.67 11.82
C PRO A 8 8.29 -1.95 10.60
N VAL A 9 8.26 -2.65 9.47
CA VAL A 9 8.58 -2.10 8.15
C VAL A 9 7.28 -2.00 7.38
N TYR A 10 7.09 -0.87 6.72
CA TYR A 10 5.90 -0.58 5.95
C TYR A 10 6.21 -0.67 4.46
N GLU A 11 5.27 -1.26 3.72
CA GLU A 11 5.25 -1.23 2.26
C GLU A 11 4.23 -0.18 1.81
N GLU A 12 4.59 0.57 0.76
CA GLU A 12 3.69 1.51 0.11
C GLU A 12 3.14 0.84 -1.16
N ASN A 13 1.82 0.65 -1.21
CA ASN A 13 1.15 -0.23 -2.18
C ASN A 13 0.26 0.51 -3.20
N SER A 14 0.40 1.83 -3.32
CA SER A 14 -0.36 2.68 -4.24
C SER A 14 -1.89 2.73 -4.08
N CYS A 15 -2.48 2.09 -3.06
CA CYS A 15 -3.94 2.08 -2.89
C CYS A 15 -4.53 3.47 -2.57
N LEU A 16 -3.88 4.25 -1.72
CA LEU A 16 -4.39 5.56 -1.28
C LEU A 16 -3.26 6.54 -1.01
N TYR A 17 -3.43 7.77 -1.52
CA TYR A 17 -2.56 8.90 -1.18
C TYR A 17 -3.38 10.11 -0.76
N ILE A 18 -2.97 10.75 0.33
CA ILE A 18 -3.51 12.03 0.78
C ILE A 18 -2.34 12.99 0.96
N PHE A 19 -2.36 14.09 0.21
CA PHE A 19 -1.36 15.14 0.29
C PHE A 19 -1.98 16.52 0.02
N THR A 20 -1.35 17.54 0.57
CA THR A 20 -1.65 18.93 0.21
C THR A 20 -1.14 19.25 -1.19
N ARG A 21 -1.87 20.05 -1.96
CA ARG A 21 -1.48 20.48 -3.31
C ARG A 21 -0.07 21.08 -3.34
N GLU A 22 0.23 21.94 -2.37
CA GLU A 22 1.48 22.68 -2.26
C GLU A 22 2.68 21.74 -2.14
N ASN A 23 2.56 20.70 -1.31
CA ASN A 23 3.60 19.69 -1.17
C ASN A 23 3.81 18.89 -2.46
N LEU A 24 2.74 18.43 -3.12
CA LEU A 24 2.87 17.69 -4.37
C LEU A 24 3.55 18.55 -5.45
N GLN A 25 3.16 19.81 -5.60
CA GLN A 25 3.75 20.73 -6.58
C GLN A 25 5.25 20.99 -6.31
N ARG A 26 5.61 21.21 -5.04
CA ARG A 26 7.00 21.45 -4.62
C ARG A 26 7.89 20.22 -4.83
N LYS A 27 7.39 19.04 -4.43
CA LYS A 27 8.18 17.81 -4.34
C LYS A 27 8.18 16.99 -5.63
N LYS A 28 7.11 17.05 -6.41
CA LYS A 28 6.88 16.22 -7.61
C LYS A 28 6.95 14.72 -7.32
N HIS A 29 6.65 14.31 -6.09
CA HIS A 29 6.52 12.92 -5.65
C HIS A 29 5.41 12.82 -4.60
N ARG A 30 4.87 11.60 -4.43
CA ARG A 30 3.70 11.33 -3.56
C ARG A 30 4.04 11.28 -2.06
N ILE A 31 5.29 10.99 -1.70
CA ILE A 31 5.73 10.80 -0.31
C ILE A 31 6.22 12.13 0.29
N GLY A 32 5.61 12.68 1.34
CA GLY A 32 6.06 13.95 1.94
C GLY A 32 7.35 13.86 2.80
N ASP A 33 7.77 14.98 3.39
CA ASP A 33 8.91 15.02 4.33
C ASP A 33 8.63 14.28 5.66
N LYS A 34 7.35 14.14 6.01
CA LYS A 34 6.86 13.42 7.19
C LYS A 34 5.61 12.61 6.80
N PRO A 35 5.77 11.47 6.10
CA PRO A 35 4.64 10.65 5.71
C PRO A 35 4.01 10.00 6.95
N LEU A 36 2.70 9.82 6.90
CA LEU A 36 1.97 8.93 7.81
C LEU A 36 1.57 7.71 6.99
N MET A 37 1.89 6.51 7.49
CA MET A 37 1.45 5.27 6.89
C MET A 37 0.08 4.91 7.46
N PHE A 38 -0.84 4.49 6.60
CA PHE A 38 -2.13 3.93 6.99
C PHE A 38 -2.09 2.43 6.69
N GLU A 39 -2.11 1.62 7.75
CA GLU A 39 -2.05 0.16 7.64
C GLU A 39 -3.35 -0.40 7.07
N ILE A 40 -3.22 -1.35 6.15
CA ILE A 40 -4.33 -2.16 5.63
C ILE A 40 -3.93 -3.64 5.69
N ASP A 41 -4.92 -4.53 5.60
CA ASP A 41 -4.65 -5.96 5.54
C ASP A 41 -3.92 -6.32 4.22
N ALA A 42 -3.00 -7.27 4.29
CA ALA A 42 -2.13 -7.61 3.16
C ALA A 42 -2.90 -8.15 1.93
N ASP A 43 -4.07 -8.75 2.13
CA ASP A 43 -4.94 -9.22 1.04
C ASP A 43 -5.77 -8.10 0.40
N GLU A 44 -5.84 -6.91 1.02
CA GLU A 44 -6.40 -5.69 0.40
C GLU A 44 -5.33 -4.88 -0.36
N ALA A 45 -4.06 -5.21 -0.19
CA ALA A 45 -2.91 -4.51 -0.77
C ALA A 45 -2.51 -4.97 -2.18
N TRP A 46 -3.33 -5.81 -2.83
CA TRP A 46 -3.03 -6.34 -4.17
C TRP A 46 -3.17 -5.28 -5.25
N ASP A 47 -2.12 -5.13 -6.07
CA ASP A 47 -2.14 -4.37 -7.32
C ASP A 47 -2.39 -5.33 -8.49
N ILE A 48 -3.05 -4.84 -9.54
CA ILE A 48 -3.46 -5.65 -10.70
C ILE A 48 -2.79 -5.08 -11.96
N ASP A 49 -1.71 -5.72 -12.40
CA ASP A 49 -0.97 -5.36 -13.61
C ASP A 49 -1.21 -6.37 -14.75
N GLU A 50 -1.30 -7.66 -14.41
CA GLU A 50 -1.48 -8.76 -15.36
C GLU A 50 -2.76 -9.59 -15.06
N GLU A 51 -3.15 -10.44 -16.01
CA GLU A 51 -4.34 -11.31 -15.85
C GLU A 51 -4.24 -12.22 -14.63
N LEU A 52 -3.03 -12.70 -14.30
CA LEU A 52 -2.80 -13.54 -13.13
C LEU A 52 -3.12 -12.80 -11.82
N ASP A 53 -2.79 -11.51 -11.72
CA ASP A 53 -3.08 -10.70 -10.53
C ASP A 53 -4.59 -10.54 -10.35
N PHE A 54 -5.33 -10.38 -11.45
CA PHE A 54 -6.78 -10.32 -11.44
C PHE A 54 -7.40 -11.63 -10.95
N GLU A 55 -6.92 -12.79 -11.43
CA GLU A 55 -7.38 -14.10 -10.96
C GLU A 55 -7.11 -14.29 -9.45
N ILE A 56 -5.96 -13.82 -8.95
CA ILE A 56 -5.63 -13.89 -7.53
C ILE A 56 -6.56 -12.98 -6.71
N ALA A 57 -6.79 -11.75 -7.15
CA ALA A 57 -7.70 -10.82 -6.50
C ALA A 57 -9.14 -11.37 -6.43
N ASP A 58 -9.65 -11.96 -7.52
CA ASP A 58 -10.98 -12.61 -7.54
C ASP A 58 -11.05 -13.79 -6.56
N PHE A 59 -10.00 -14.62 -6.50
CA PHE A 59 -9.92 -15.71 -5.53
C PHE A 59 -9.98 -15.21 -4.09
N LEU A 60 -9.18 -14.19 -3.74
CA LEU A 60 -9.17 -13.59 -2.40
C LEU A 60 -10.52 -13.00 -2.04
N MET A 61 -11.15 -12.27 -2.97
CA MET A 61 -12.47 -11.69 -2.78
C MET A 61 -13.54 -12.76 -2.51
N ARG A 62 -13.54 -13.87 -3.26
CA ARG A 62 -14.48 -15.00 -3.04
C ARG A 62 -14.22 -15.75 -1.73
N LYS A 63 -12.98 -15.81 -1.26
CA LYS A 63 -12.64 -16.45 0.03
C LYS A 63 -13.13 -15.66 1.23
N ARG A 64 -13.29 -14.34 1.09
CA ARG A 64 -13.84 -13.44 2.12
C ARG A 64 -15.37 -13.50 2.23
N ALA A 65 -16.08 -13.96 1.20
CA ALA A 65 -17.53 -14.10 1.14
C ALA A 65 -18.02 -15.41 1.78
#